data_AF-A0AAX2RKE9-F1
#
_entry.id   AF-A0AAX2RKE9-F1
#
_cell.length_a   1.000
_cell.length_b   1.000
_cell.length_c   1.000
_cell.angle_alpha   90.00
_cell.angle_beta   90.00
_cell.angle_gamma   90.00
#
_symmetry.space_group_name_H-M   'P 1'
#
loop_
_entity.id
_entity.type
_entity.pdbx_description
1 polymer ?
#
loop_
_entity_poly.entity_id
_entity_poly.type
_entity_poly.pdbx_seq_one_letter_code
_entity_poly.pdbx_strand_id
1 'polypeptide(L)'
;MGWTDSWNREFHEAIEARVQAEFRALFPDGLRNANDTEPWIEKMRSFYYGRMTNTAMLLTAAAAVLVAVCSLVVSVIALMH
;
A
#
# COMPACT_ATOMS: atom_id res chain seq x y z
N MET A 1 0.54 -20.62 -3.58
CA MET A 1 -0.53 -19.65 -3.91
C MET A 1 -1.34 -19.21 -2.69
N GLY A 2 -1.53 -20.02 -1.65
CA GLY A 2 -2.34 -19.61 -0.48
C GLY A 2 -1.75 -18.53 0.44
N TRP A 3 -0.43 -18.39 0.53
CA TRP A 3 0.21 -17.40 1.42
C TRP A 3 0.00 -15.96 0.95
N THR A 4 0.23 -15.69 -0.34
CA THR A 4 0.05 -14.35 -0.91
C THR A 4 -1.42 -13.91 -0.87
N ASP A 5 -2.35 -14.84 -1.08
CA ASP A 5 -3.79 -14.56 -0.99
C ASP A 5 -4.24 -14.30 0.46
N SER A 6 -3.69 -15.02 1.45
CA SER A 6 -4.05 -14.75 2.86
C SER A 6 -3.57 -13.39 3.30
N TRP A 7 -2.33 -13.04 2.95
CA TRP A 7 -1.74 -11.74 3.26
C TRP A 7 -2.47 -10.61 2.55
N ASN A 8 -2.82 -10.78 1.29
CA ASN A 8 -3.58 -9.79 0.55
C ASN A 8 -4.97 -9.57 1.17
N ARG A 9 -5.65 -10.64 1.59
CA ARG A 9 -6.94 -10.54 2.28
C ARG A 9 -6.82 -9.83 3.64
N GLU A 10 -5.82 -10.19 4.44
CA GLU A 10 -5.58 -9.55 5.75
C GLU A 10 -5.30 -8.05 5.60
N PHE A 11 -4.46 -7.67 4.63
CA PHE A 11 -4.21 -6.26 4.33
C PHE A 11 -5.48 -5.55 3.85
N HIS A 12 -6.25 -6.17 2.96
CA HIS A 12 -7.50 -5.61 2.46
C HIS A 12 -8.50 -5.37 3.60
N GLU A 13 -8.73 -6.36 4.46
CA GLU A 13 -9.61 -6.25 5.62
C GLU A 13 -9.14 -5.20 6.61
N ALA A 14 -7.83 -5.11 6.88
CA ALA A 14 -7.28 -4.11 7.77
C ALA A 14 -7.46 -2.68 7.23
N ILE A 15 -7.34 -2.48 5.90
CA ILE A 15 -7.61 -1.20 5.25
C ILE A 15 -9.11 -0.89 5.31
N GLU A 16 -9.97 -1.86 5.00
CA GLU A 16 -11.43 -1.71 5.05
C GLU A 16 -11.90 -1.31 6.45
N ALA A 17 -11.39 -1.98 7.48
CA ALA A 17 -11.70 -1.69 8.88
C ALA A 17 -11.27 -0.28 9.27
N ARG A 18 -10.09 0.18 8.84
CA ARG A 18 -9.62 1.57 9.08
C ARG A 18 -10.47 2.59 8.35
N VAL A 19 -10.79 2.36 7.08
CA VAL A 19 -11.63 3.25 6.27
C VAL A 19 -13.00 3.38 6.90
N GLN A 20 -13.62 2.28 7.32
CA GLN A 20 -14.93 2.31 7.98
C GLN A 20 -14.87 2.98 9.37
N ALA A 21 -13.82 2.76 10.15
CA ALA A 21 -13.63 3.39 11.44
C ALA A 21 -13.49 4.92 11.31
N GLU A 22 -12.68 5.40 10.36
CA GLU A 22 -12.55 6.83 10.09
C GLU A 22 -13.83 7.43 9.52
N PHE A 23 -14.51 6.71 8.63
CA PHE A 23 -15.79 7.16 8.08
C PHE A 23 -16.83 7.38 9.19
N ARG A 24 -16.97 6.42 10.12
CA ARG A 24 -17.85 6.56 11.29
C ARG A 24 -17.43 7.67 12.24
N ALA A 25 -16.13 7.93 12.39
CA ALA A 25 -15.63 9.02 13.21
C ALA A 25 -15.92 10.40 12.59
N LEU A 26 -15.82 10.52 11.27
CA LEU A 26 -16.09 11.75 10.52
C LEU A 26 -17.59 12.03 10.33
N PHE A 27 -18.40 10.97 10.20
CA PHE A 27 -19.83 11.05 9.97
C PHE A 27 -20.59 10.17 10.98
N PRO A 28 -20.68 10.58 12.26
CA PRO A 28 -21.35 9.79 13.30
C PRO A 28 -22.86 9.61 13.03
N ASP A 29 -23.52 10.60 12.41
CA ASP A 29 -24.92 10.53 11.99
C ASP A 29 -25.09 10.07 10.52
N GLY A 30 -24.01 9.60 9.89
CA GLY A 30 -23.98 9.30 8.47
C GLY A 30 -23.97 10.54 7.58
N LEU A 31 -23.82 10.33 6.26
CA LEU A 31 -23.94 11.41 5.28
C LEU A 31 -25.42 11.77 5.10
N ARG A 32 -25.70 13.07 4.94
CA ARG A 32 -27.06 13.60 4.68
C ARG A 32 -27.75 12.96 3.48
N ASN A 33 -26.96 12.42 2.55
CA ASN A 33 -27.44 11.73 1.37
C ASN A 33 -26.76 10.36 1.30
N ALA A 34 -27.57 9.30 1.37
CA ALA A 34 -27.07 7.93 1.37
C ALA A 34 -26.29 7.59 0.09
N ASN A 35 -26.68 8.18 -1.06
CA ASN A 35 -26.03 7.97 -2.35
C ASN A 35 -24.59 8.51 -2.42
N ASP A 36 -24.22 9.43 -1.54
CA ASP A 36 -22.86 10.00 -1.50
C ASP A 36 -21.92 9.19 -0.59
N THR A 37 -22.43 8.19 0.12
CA THR A 37 -21.66 7.36 1.07
C THR A 37 -20.61 6.51 0.38
N GLU A 38 -21.02 5.80 -0.66
CA GLU A 38 -20.16 4.90 -1.43
C GLU A 38 -18.99 5.65 -2.12
N PRO A 39 -19.21 6.76 -2.85
CA PRO A 39 -18.10 7.50 -3.46
C PRO A 39 -17.17 8.14 -2.41
N TRP A 40 -17.68 8.48 -1.21
CA TRP A 40 -16.83 8.98 -0.13
C TRP A 40 -15.91 7.90 0.42
N ILE A 41 -16.46 6.72 0.72
CA ILE A 41 -15.69 5.56 1.21
C ILE A 41 -14.66 5.13 0.17
N GLU A 42 -14.99 5.14 -1.12
CA GLU A 42 -14.05 4.84 -2.19
C GLU A 42 -12.90 5.87 -2.28
N LYS A 43 -13.21 7.15 -2.07
CA LYS A 43 -12.18 8.20 -1.98
C LYS A 43 -11.25 8.01 -0.77
N MET A 44 -11.77 7.60 0.38
CA MET A 44 -10.93 7.22 1.53
C MET A 44 -10.06 6.01 1.23
N ARG A 45 -10.65 4.97 0.66
CA ARG A 45 -9.96 3.73 0.29
C ARG A 45 -8.80 4.04 -0.66
N SER A 46 -9.05 4.79 -1.73
CA SER A 46 -8.02 5.20 -2.70
C SER A 46 -6.90 6.05 -2.07
N PHE A 47 -7.22 6.95 -1.14
CA PHE A 47 -6.19 7.70 -0.40
C PHE A 47 -5.29 6.78 0.45
N TYR A 48 -5.89 5.79 1.13
CA TYR A 48 -5.17 4.80 1.91
C TYR A 48 -4.27 3.91 1.04
N TYR A 49 -4.80 3.38 -0.06
CA TYR A 49 -4.00 2.61 -1.03
C TYR A 49 -2.90 3.45 -1.69
N GLY A 50 -3.15 4.73 -1.96
CA GLY A 50 -2.17 5.63 -2.56
C GLY A 50 -0.93 5.80 -1.67
N ARG A 51 -1.13 6.08 -0.38
CA ARG A 51 -0.01 6.20 0.58
C ARG A 51 0.75 4.89 0.74
N MET A 52 0.03 3.78 0.89
CA MET A 52 0.63 2.46 1.06
C MET A 52 1.47 2.05 -0.16
N THR A 53 0.92 2.24 -1.36
CA THR A 53 1.62 1.97 -2.62
C THR A 53 2.88 2.83 -2.75
N ASN A 54 2.81 4.11 -2.38
CA ASN A 54 3.97 4.99 -2.45
C ASN A 54 5.10 4.54 -1.51
N THR A 55 4.78 4.13 -0.27
CA THR A 55 5.77 3.54 0.65
C THR A 55 6.33 2.23 0.11
N ALA A 56 5.50 1.36 -0.47
CA ALA A 56 5.95 0.11 -1.07
C ALA A 56 6.90 0.34 -2.27
N MET A 57 6.60 1.34 -3.11
CA MET A 57 7.47 1.76 -4.22
C MET A 57 8.83 2.25 -3.72
N LEU A 58 8.87 3.07 -2.65
CA LEU A 58 10.12 3.53 -2.05
C LEU A 58 10.97 2.37 -1.52
N LEU A 59 10.35 1.42 -0.81
CA LEU A 59 11.05 0.22 -0.31
C LEU A 59 11.60 -0.63 -1.47
N THR A 60 10.80 -0.81 -2.51
CA THR A 60 11.20 -1.57 -3.71
C THR A 60 12.36 -0.88 -4.43
N ALA A 61 12.30 0.44 -4.60
CA ALA A 61 13.37 1.23 -5.20
C ALA A 61 14.66 1.15 -4.39
N ALA A 62 14.57 1.26 -3.05
CA ALA A 62 15.73 1.12 -2.17
C ALA A 62 16.37 -0.28 -2.29
N ALA A 63 15.55 -1.33 -2.29
CA ALA A 63 16.03 -2.71 -2.49
C ALA A 63 16.70 -2.88 -3.87
N ALA A 64 16.12 -2.32 -4.92
CA ALA A 64 16.70 -2.34 -6.26
C ALA A 64 18.06 -1.62 -6.32
N VAL A 65 18.19 -0.47 -5.65
CA VAL A 65 19.47 0.25 -5.54
C VAL A 65 20.52 -0.60 -4.83
N LEU A 66 20.17 -1.28 -3.73
CA LEU A 66 21.10 -2.17 -3.03
C LEU A 66 21.57 -3.32 -3.93
N VAL A 67 20.66 -3.96 -4.65
CA VAL A 67 20.99 -5.03 -5.61
C VAL A 67 21.88 -4.50 -6.72
N ALA A 68 21.58 -3.32 -7.26
CA ALA A 68 22.40 -2.69 -8.30
C ALA A 68 23.83 -2.39 -7.81
N VAL A 69 23.97 -1.90 -6.57
CA VAL A 69 25.29 -1.64 -5.96
C VAL A 69 26.07 -2.96 -5.77
N CYS A 70 25.44 -4.00 -5.24
CA CYS A 70 26.09 -5.31 -5.11
C CYS A 70 26.53 -5.86 -6.46
N SER A 71 25.67 -5.79 -7.48
CA SER A 71 25.97 -6.21 -8.85
C SER A 71 27.14 -5.43 -9.44
N LEU A 72 27.19 -4.12 -9.20
CA LEU A 72 28.28 -3.25 -9.65
C LEU A 72 29.61 -3.65 -9.00
N VAL A 73 29.62 -3.88 -7.69
CA VAL A 73 30.84 -4.32 -6.96
C VAL A 73 31.34 -5.65 -7.50
N VAL A 74 30.45 -6.62 -7.67
CA VAL A 74 30.79 -7.94 -8.25
C VAL A 74 31.37 -7.78 -9.67
N SER A 75 30.76 -6.93 -10.50
CA SER A 75 31.21 -6.68 -11.87
C SER A 75 32.62 -6.06 -11.91
N VAL A 76 32.90 -5.11 -11.01
CA VAL A 76 34.24 -4.48 -10.91
C VAL A 76 35.28 -5.50 -10.47
N ILE A 77 34.98 -6.35 -9.47
CA ILE A 77 35.89 -7.41 -9.03
C ILE A 77 36.17 -8.39 -10.17
N ALA A 78 35.14 -8.80 -10.91
CA ALA A 78 35.27 -9.71 -12.05
C ALA A 78 36.09 -9.12 -13.21
N LEU A 79 36.10 -7.78 -13.37
CA LEU A 79 36.93 -7.09 -14.36
C LEU A 79 38.39 -6.94 -13.95
N MET A 80 38.66 -6.93 -12.64
CA MET A 80 40.02 -6.80 -12.10
C MET A 80 40.75 -8.14 -11.95
N HIS A 81 40.07 -9.27 -12.18
CA HIS A 81 40.58 -10.63 -12.03
C HIS A 81 40.57 -11.36 -13.38
#